data_AF-A0A2V9KM06-F1
#
_entry.id   AF-A0A2V9KM06-F1
#
_cell.length_a   1.000
_cell.length_b   1.000
_cell.length_c   1.000
_cell.angle_alpha   90.00
_cell.angle_beta   90.00
_cell.angle_gamma   90.00
#
_symmetry.space_group_name_H-M   'P 1'
#
loop_
_entity.id
_entity.type
_entity.pdbx_description
1 polymer ?
#
loop_
_entity_poly.entity_id
_entity_poly.type
_entity_poly.pdbx_seq_one_letter_code
_entity_poly.pdbx_strand_id
1 'polypeptide(L)'
;MGNRGRWGSSAAWFDYDNDGRLDLAVANYVDWSPENNVWCGEHAPGRRGYCKPDAYHGQPPALFHNNGDGTFTDVSQASRVGRTPGNGLGVVTFDYDNDGWQDLFIANDGMVNFLFHNNHDVPRREWGLMPPTLEATVGRT
;
A
#
# COMPACT_ATOMS: atom_id res chain seq x y z
N MET A 1 -0.06 -16.70 3.51
CA MET A 1 -0.54 -15.36 3.14
C MET A 1 -0.77 -14.51 4.38
N GLY A 2 -0.45 -13.23 4.27
CA GLY A 2 -1.31 -12.24 4.90
C GLY A 2 -0.63 -10.93 5.19
N ASN A 3 -1.39 -9.87 4.97
CA ASN A 3 -1.20 -8.54 5.51
C ASN A 3 -1.44 -8.55 7.05
N ARG A 4 -0.78 -9.48 7.76
CA ARG A 4 -1.07 -9.83 9.15
C ARG A 4 -0.57 -8.74 10.08
N GLY A 5 -1.38 -8.44 11.10
CA GLY A 5 -1.05 -7.41 12.08
C GLY A 5 -1.09 -5.97 11.54
N ARG A 6 -1.55 -5.78 10.29
CA ARG A 6 -1.75 -4.46 9.70
C ARG A 6 -3.23 -4.17 9.53
N TRP A 7 -3.58 -2.89 9.63
CA TRP A 7 -4.94 -2.43 9.39
C TRP A 7 -5.13 -2.08 7.91
N GLY A 8 -5.67 -3.03 7.14
CA GLY A 8 -6.07 -2.78 5.74
C GLY A 8 -7.35 -1.95 5.69
N SER A 9 -7.31 -0.81 4.98
CA SER A 9 -8.43 0.13 4.84
C SER A 9 -9.10 0.06 3.47
N SER A 10 -8.32 -0.30 2.44
CA SER A 10 -8.78 -0.39 1.06
C SER A 10 -7.90 -1.37 0.26
N ALA A 11 -8.44 -1.93 -0.82
CA ALA A 11 -7.73 -2.87 -1.68
C ALA A 11 -8.14 -2.73 -3.15
N ALA A 12 -7.23 -3.03 -4.06
CA ALA A 12 -7.46 -3.01 -5.51
C ALA A 12 -6.82 -4.23 -6.18
N TRP A 13 -7.52 -4.76 -7.19
CA TRP A 13 -7.01 -5.79 -8.10
C TRP A 13 -6.49 -5.14 -9.37
N PHE A 14 -5.26 -5.47 -9.76
CA PHE A 14 -4.64 -4.97 -10.99
C PHE A 14 -3.51 -5.89 -11.42
N ASP A 15 -3.17 -5.88 -12.70
CA ASP A 15 -2.05 -6.65 -13.25
C ASP A 15 -0.81 -5.76 -13.22
N TYR A 16 0.02 -5.88 -12.16
CA TYR A 16 1.16 -4.95 -11.97
C TYR A 16 2.39 -5.36 -12.80
N ASP A 17 2.44 -6.61 -13.24
CA ASP A 17 3.55 -7.14 -14.04
C ASP A 17 3.18 -7.56 -15.48
N ASN A 18 1.95 -7.23 -15.90
CA ASN A 18 1.39 -7.47 -17.23
C ASN A 18 1.47 -8.95 -17.64
N ASP A 19 1.28 -9.87 -16.69
CA ASP A 19 1.34 -11.31 -16.92
C ASP A 19 -0.02 -11.95 -17.25
N GLY A 20 -1.08 -11.13 -17.28
CA GLY A 20 -2.46 -11.52 -17.53
C GLY A 20 -3.21 -12.01 -16.29
N ARG A 21 -2.61 -11.96 -15.10
CA ARG A 21 -3.24 -12.31 -13.82
C ARG A 21 -3.39 -11.05 -12.97
N LEU A 22 -4.52 -10.96 -12.27
CA LEU A 22 -4.73 -9.87 -11.33
C LEU A 22 -3.99 -10.14 -10.02
N ASP A 23 -3.17 -9.18 -9.63
CA ASP A 23 -2.46 -9.06 -8.37
C ASP A 23 -3.23 -8.17 -7.39
N LEU A 24 -2.82 -8.18 -6.12
CA LEU A 24 -3.54 -7.51 -5.04
C LEU A 24 -2.69 -6.42 -4.38
N ALA A 25 -3.14 -5.18 -4.48
CA ALA A 25 -2.65 -4.08 -3.65
C ALA A 25 -3.58 -3.84 -2.46
N VAL A 26 -3.00 -3.54 -1.29
CA VAL A 26 -3.72 -3.20 -0.06
C VAL A 26 -3.15 -1.91 0.52
N ALA A 27 -4.00 -0.89 0.67
CA ALA A 27 -3.68 0.29 1.47
C ALA A 27 -3.78 -0.07 2.95
N ASN A 28 -2.70 0.19 3.68
CA ASN A 28 -2.68 0.05 5.13
C ASN A 28 -2.76 1.42 5.77
N TYR A 29 -3.50 1.50 6.88
CA TYR A 29 -3.75 2.77 7.54
C TYR A 29 -2.68 3.10 8.58
N VAL A 30 -2.99 3.00 9.86
CA VAL A 30 -2.05 3.29 10.96
C VAL A 30 -1.81 2.06 11.83
N ASP A 31 -0.67 2.07 12.54
CA ASP A 31 -0.38 1.13 13.61
C ASP A 31 -1.27 1.45 14.82
N TRP A 32 -2.44 0.83 14.84
CA TRP A 32 -3.40 0.96 15.91
C TRP A 32 -3.90 -0.42 16.35
N SER A 33 -4.00 -0.57 17.66
CA SER A 33 -4.61 -1.67 18.36
C SER A 33 -5.26 -1.16 19.66
N PRO A 34 -6.16 -1.93 20.28
CA PRO A 34 -6.69 -1.57 21.59
C PRO A 34 -5.61 -1.31 22.66
N GLU A 35 -4.46 -1.98 22.56
CA GLU A 35 -3.34 -1.89 23.50
C GLU A 35 -2.52 -0.59 23.35
N ASN A 36 -2.38 -0.08 22.12
CA ASN A 36 -1.65 1.17 21.85
C ASN A 36 -2.58 2.37 21.54
N ASN A 37 -3.89 2.21 21.79
CA ASN A 37 -4.90 3.23 21.54
C ASN A 37 -4.71 4.47 22.43
N VAL A 38 -4.07 5.49 21.87
CA VAL A 38 -3.77 6.76 22.53
C VAL A 38 -5.05 7.44 22.98
N TRP A 39 -5.01 8.08 24.16
CA TRP A 39 -6.12 8.90 24.64
C TRP A 39 -5.97 10.31 24.07
N CYS A 40 -7.01 10.79 23.39
CA CYS A 40 -7.11 12.17 22.94
C CYS A 40 -8.40 12.83 23.45
N GLY A 41 -8.38 14.16 23.53
CA GLY A 41 -9.50 14.95 24.05
C GLY A 41 -9.50 15.05 25.58
N GLU A 42 -10.62 15.49 26.13
CA GLU A 42 -10.76 15.76 27.56
C GLU A 42 -10.76 14.47 28.41
N HIS A 43 -9.97 14.46 29.49
CA HIS A 43 -9.92 13.37 30.46
C HIS A 43 -11.03 13.55 31.52
N ALA A 44 -12.28 13.38 31.09
CA ALA A 44 -13.46 13.46 31.97
C ALA A 44 -14.25 12.14 31.95
N PRO A 45 -14.97 11.80 33.04
CA PRO A 45 -15.79 10.58 33.10
C PRO A 45 -16.75 10.47 31.91
N GLY A 46 -16.70 9.35 31.19
CA GLY A 46 -17.56 9.09 30.03
C GLY A 46 -17.17 9.83 28.75
N ARG A 47 -16.12 10.68 28.76
CA ARG A 47 -15.57 11.29 27.55
C ARG A 47 -14.41 10.45 27.03
N ARG A 48 -14.45 10.06 25.76
CA ARG A 48 -13.32 9.48 25.03
C ARG A 48 -13.24 10.15 23.66
N GLY A 49 -12.23 10.98 23.45
CA GLY A 49 -11.91 11.48 22.12
C GLY A 49 -11.08 10.46 21.35
N TYR A 50 -11.29 10.40 20.04
CA TYR A 50 -10.38 9.68 19.15
C TYR A 50 -9.22 10.59 18.76
N CYS A 51 -8.05 10.00 18.54
CA CYS A 51 -6.90 10.73 18.04
C CYS A 51 -6.97 10.86 16.51
N LYS A 52 -6.48 11.98 15.99
CA LYS A 52 -6.20 12.11 14.56
C LYS A 52 -5.12 11.10 14.14
N PRO A 53 -5.04 10.74 12.84
CA PRO A 53 -4.12 9.71 12.36
C PRO A 53 -2.64 10.02 12.59
N ASP A 54 -2.29 11.31 12.70
CA ASP A 54 -0.95 11.80 13.02
C ASP A 54 -0.46 11.42 14.43
N ALA A 55 -1.35 10.94 15.31
CA ALA A 55 -0.98 10.38 16.61
C ALA A 55 -0.41 8.95 16.53
N TYR A 56 -0.47 8.30 15.36
CA TYR A 56 -0.04 6.93 15.15
C TYR A 56 0.98 6.85 14.02
N HIS A 57 1.74 5.76 13.97
CA HIS A 57 2.66 5.49 12.86
C HIS A 57 1.89 4.94 11.66
N GLY A 58 1.96 5.63 10.52
CA GLY A 58 1.43 5.11 9.25
C GLY A 58 2.04 3.76 8.88
N GLN A 59 1.26 2.91 8.21
CA GLN A 59 1.68 1.58 7.79
C GLN A 59 1.94 1.55 6.28
N PRO A 60 3.00 0.88 5.83
CA PRO A 60 3.29 0.82 4.40
C PRO A 60 2.20 0.00 3.68
N PRO A 61 1.82 0.36 2.44
CA PRO A 61 0.95 -0.47 1.62
C PRO A 61 1.59 -1.84 1.38
N ALA A 62 0.76 -2.81 0.97
CA ALA A 62 1.21 -4.15 0.61
C ALA A 62 0.86 -4.45 -0.86
N LEU A 63 1.73 -5.21 -1.53
CA LEU A 63 1.51 -5.72 -2.87
C LEU A 63 1.77 -7.24 -2.88
N PHE A 64 0.82 -7.98 -3.44
CA PHE A 64 0.87 -9.43 -3.52
C PHE A 64 0.74 -9.89 -4.97
N HIS A 65 1.76 -10.57 -5.46
CA HIS A 65 1.80 -11.17 -6.79
C HIS A 65 1.01 -12.47 -6.84
N ASN A 66 0.20 -12.66 -7.87
CA ASN A 66 -0.62 -13.84 -8.12
C ASN A 66 0.18 -14.94 -8.83
N ASN A 67 0.46 -16.03 -8.10
CA ASN A 67 1.26 -17.15 -8.62
C ASN A 67 0.51 -18.03 -9.64
N GLY A 68 -0.78 -17.79 -9.87
CA GLY A 68 -1.61 -18.53 -10.83
C GLY A 68 -2.16 -19.88 -10.33
N ASP A 69 -1.81 -20.28 -9.11
CA ASP A 69 -2.24 -21.54 -8.48
C ASP A 69 -3.17 -21.32 -7.27
N GLY A 70 -3.75 -20.12 -7.17
CA GLY A 70 -4.56 -19.69 -6.02
C GLY A 70 -3.73 -19.22 -4.83
N THR A 71 -2.39 -19.17 -4.95
CA THR A 71 -1.50 -18.59 -3.96
C THR A 71 -0.95 -17.23 -4.40
N PHE A 72 -0.40 -16.49 -3.43
CA PHE A 72 0.12 -15.16 -3.62
C PHE A 72 1.46 -14.98 -2.89
N THR A 73 2.37 -14.27 -3.53
CA THR A 73 3.69 -13.91 -2.99
C THR A 73 3.70 -12.45 -2.56
N ASP A 74 4.11 -12.16 -1.32
CA ASP A 74 4.30 -10.77 -0.88
C ASP A 74 5.53 -10.18 -1.57
N VAL A 75 5.28 -9.22 -2.47
CA VAL A 75 6.32 -8.52 -3.23
C VAL A 75 6.50 -7.08 -2.76
N SER A 76 5.88 -6.67 -1.65
CA SER A 76 5.85 -5.27 -1.19
C SER A 76 7.24 -4.62 -1.10
N GLN A 77 8.23 -5.35 -0.57
CA GLN A 77 9.61 -4.83 -0.47
C GLN A 77 10.37 -4.85 -1.80
N ALA A 78 10.10 -5.86 -2.63
CA ALA A 78 10.73 -6.06 -3.93
C ALA A 78 10.24 -5.04 -4.95
N SER A 79 8.92 -4.81 -5.01
CA SER A 79 8.27 -3.78 -5.83
C SER A 79 8.44 -2.37 -5.29
N ARG A 80 8.99 -2.21 -4.08
CA ARG A 80 9.22 -0.93 -3.36
C ARG A 80 7.97 -0.25 -2.81
N VAL A 81 6.77 -0.72 -3.14
CA VAL A 81 5.49 -0.24 -2.58
C VAL A 81 5.50 -0.23 -1.05
N GLY A 82 6.10 -1.25 -0.44
CA GLY A 82 6.17 -1.43 1.01
C GLY A 82 7.28 -0.66 1.72
N ARG A 83 8.01 0.23 1.05
CA ARG A 83 9.17 0.96 1.64
C ARG A 83 8.80 2.28 2.28
N THR A 84 7.68 2.89 1.90
CA THR A 84 7.24 4.19 2.42
C THR A 84 5.97 4.00 3.25
N PRO A 85 6.03 4.23 4.58
CA PRO A 85 4.83 4.23 5.41
C PRO A 85 3.94 5.44 5.12
N GLY A 86 2.63 5.25 5.17
CA GLY A 86 1.64 6.31 5.06
C GLY A 86 0.33 5.93 5.71
N ASN A 87 -0.56 6.89 5.90
CA ASN A 87 -1.89 6.67 6.46
C ASN A 87 -2.87 6.31 5.34
N GLY A 88 -2.63 5.20 4.65
CA GLY A 88 -3.38 4.84 3.44
C GLY A 88 -4.85 4.60 3.75
N LEU A 89 -5.74 5.35 3.10
CA LEU A 89 -7.20 5.27 3.28
C LEU A 89 -7.90 4.73 2.02
N GLY A 90 -7.41 5.10 0.85
CA GLY A 90 -7.96 4.65 -0.44
C GLY A 90 -6.86 4.21 -1.39
N VAL A 91 -7.16 3.23 -2.21
CA VAL A 91 -6.32 2.80 -3.33
C VAL A 91 -7.10 2.85 -4.64
N VAL A 92 -6.46 3.35 -5.69
CA VAL A 92 -6.94 3.23 -7.08
C VAL A 92 -5.78 2.85 -7.99
N THR A 93 -6.09 2.16 -9.08
CA THR A 93 -5.11 1.77 -10.11
C THR A 93 -5.57 2.31 -11.45
N PHE A 94 -4.63 2.81 -12.23
CA PHE A 94 -4.86 3.38 -13.55
C PHE A 94 -3.51 3.56 -14.25
N ASP A 95 -3.50 3.56 -15.57
CA ASP A 95 -2.34 3.89 -16.40
C ASP A 95 -2.28 5.42 -16.53
N TYR A 96 -1.45 6.10 -15.73
CA TYR A 96 -1.52 7.57 -15.63
C TYR A 96 -0.81 8.29 -16.78
N ASP A 97 0.18 7.65 -17.40
CA ASP A 97 0.97 8.23 -18.49
C ASP A 97 0.73 7.56 -19.86
N ASN A 98 -0.19 6.59 -19.92
CA ASN A 98 -0.61 5.85 -21.12
C ASN A 98 0.53 4.98 -21.71
N ASP A 99 1.34 4.37 -20.86
CA ASP A 99 2.42 3.47 -21.29
C ASP A 99 2.01 1.98 -21.39
N GLY A 100 0.76 1.67 -21.00
CA GLY A 100 0.19 0.33 -21.02
C GLY A 100 0.46 -0.48 -19.75
N TRP A 101 1.06 0.10 -18.72
CA TRP A 101 1.28 -0.52 -17.43
C TRP A 101 0.49 0.22 -16.36
N GLN A 102 -0.24 -0.53 -15.55
CA GLN A 102 -1.06 0.10 -14.51
C GLN A 102 -0.16 0.58 -13.36
N ASP A 103 -0.39 1.83 -12.96
CA ASP A 103 0.20 2.45 -11.79
C ASP A 103 -0.71 2.32 -10.57
N LEU A 104 -0.15 2.63 -9.40
CA LEU A 104 -0.83 2.51 -8.12
C LEU A 104 -0.86 3.88 -7.41
N PHE A 105 -2.05 4.36 -7.07
CA PHE A 105 -2.22 5.58 -6.27
C PHE A 105 -2.82 5.26 -4.90
N ILE A 106 -2.19 5.77 -3.85
CA ILE A 106 -2.64 5.66 -2.46
C ILE A 106 -3.00 7.06 -1.95
N ALA A 107 -4.28 7.24 -1.61
CA ALA A 107 -4.77 8.41 -0.91
C ALA A 107 -4.46 8.26 0.59
N ASN A 108 -3.60 9.13 1.12
CA ASN A 108 -3.22 9.11 2.54
C ASN A 108 -4.05 10.14 3.33
N ASP A 109 -4.51 9.77 4.53
CA ASP A 109 -5.18 10.70 5.44
C ASP A 109 -4.18 11.53 6.26
N GLY A 110 -4.28 12.85 6.15
CA GLY A 110 -3.41 13.79 6.87
C GLY A 110 -1.93 13.76 6.45
N MET A 111 -1.59 13.07 5.34
CA MET A 111 -0.25 13.01 4.77
C MET A 111 -0.30 13.21 3.25
N VAL A 112 0.86 13.44 2.63
CA VAL A 112 1.01 13.47 1.17
C VAL A 112 0.58 12.14 0.55
N ASN A 113 -0.11 12.20 -0.58
CA ASN A 113 -0.52 11.01 -1.33
C ASN A 113 0.68 10.36 -2.01
N PHE A 114 0.59 9.06 -2.29
CA PHE A 114 1.61 8.33 -3.04
C PHE A 114 1.10 7.99 -4.42
N LEU A 115 1.82 8.42 -5.45
CA LEU A 115 1.73 7.85 -6.79
C LEU A 115 2.93 6.93 -6.98
N PHE A 116 2.68 5.66 -7.21
CA PHE A 116 3.68 4.66 -7.53
C PHE A 116 3.65 4.41 -9.03
N HIS A 117 4.65 4.94 -9.73
CA HIS A 117 4.79 4.76 -11.18
C HIS A 117 5.45 3.42 -11.50
N ASN A 118 4.89 2.66 -12.43
CA ASN A 118 5.38 1.35 -12.83
C ASN A 118 6.43 1.47 -13.93
N ASN A 119 7.72 1.37 -13.60
CA ASN A 119 8.80 1.61 -14.57
C ASN A 119 9.06 0.45 -15.56
N HIS A 120 8.20 -0.57 -15.63
CA HIS A 120 8.37 -1.76 -16.49
C HIS A 120 9.65 -2.57 -16.22
N ASP A 121 10.34 -2.28 -15.12
CA ASP A 121 11.65 -2.83 -14.82
C ASP A 121 11.53 -4.29 -14.39
N VAL A 122 11.22 -5.21 -15.31
CA VAL A 122 11.30 -6.65 -15.06
C VAL A 122 12.77 -7.05 -15.19
N PRO A 123 13.54 -7.15 -14.08
CA PRO A 123 14.96 -7.45 -14.19
C PRO A 123 15.08 -8.92 -14.61
N ARG A 124 15.54 -9.17 -15.84
CA ARG A 124 15.94 -10.53 -16.25
C ARG A 124 17.18 -10.92 -15.45
N ARG A 125 17.03 -11.79 -14.46
CA ARG A 125 18.11 -12.69 -14.06
C ARG A 125 17.82 -14.07 -14.62
N GLU A 126 18.88 -14.73 -15.10
CA GLU A 126 18.90 -16.04 -15.77
C GLU A 126 18.27 -17.20 -14.96
N TRP A 127 17.65 -16.95 -13.80
CA TRP A 127 17.08 -17.98 -12.92
C TRP A 127 15.74 -17.61 -12.26
N GLY A 128 15.06 -16.55 -12.70
CA GLY A 128 13.71 -16.19 -12.22
C GLY A 128 13.39 -14.71 -12.43
N LEU A 129 12.14 -14.40 -12.80
CA LEU A 129 11.64 -13.04 -12.95
C LEU A 129 11.54 -12.38 -11.57
N MET A 130 12.20 -11.24 -11.38
CA MET A 130 11.90 -10.36 -10.24
C MET A 130 10.70 -9.48 -10.61
N PRO A 131 9.83 -9.15 -9.64
CA PRO A 131 8.69 -8.26 -9.88
C PRO A 131 9.18 -6.87 -10.34
N PRO A 132 8.45 -6.19 -11.25
CA PRO A 132 8.75 -4.82 -11.62
C PRO A 132 8.74 -3.88 -10.42
N THR A 133 9.51 -2.79 -10.53
CA THR A 133 9.59 -1.78 -9.47
C THR A 133 8.59 -0.65 -9.69
N LEU A 134 7.91 -0.29 -8.62
CA LEU A 134 7.00 0.83 -8.52
C LEU A 134 7.71 1.97 -7.78
N GLU A 135 7.98 3.08 -8.47
CA GLU A 135 8.65 4.23 -7.88
C GLU A 135 7.65 5.24 -7.34
N ALA A 136 7.74 5.52 -6.03
CA ALA A 136 6.90 6.50 -5.38
C ALA A 136 7.35 7.92 -5.75
N THR A 137 6.52 8.62 -6.53
CA THR A 137 6.60 10.07 -6.64
C THR A 137 5.73 10.68 -5.54
N VAL A 138 6.38 11.29 -4.55
CA VAL A 138 5.69 12.05 -3.51
C VAL A 138 5.30 13.41 -4.10
N GLY A 139 4.08 13.49 -4.61
CA GLY A 139 3.51 14.75 -5.09
C GLY A 139 3.31 15.72 -3.93
N ARG A 140 3.93 16.91 -4.00
CA ARG A 140 3.47 18.06 -3.21
C ARG A 140 2.24 18.61 -3.94
N THR A 141 1.06 18.42 -3.37
CA THR A 141 -0.13 19.21 -3.72
C THR A 141 -0.02 20.60 -3.14
#